data_AF-A0A5S3Y2D6-F1
#
_entry.id   AF-A0A5S3Y2D6-F1
#
_cell.length_a   1.000
_cell.length_b   1.000
_cell.length_c   1.000
_cell.angle_alpha   90.00
_cell.angle_beta   90.00
_cell.angle_gamma   90.00
#
_symmetry.space_group_name_H-M   'P 1'
#
loop_
_entity.id
_entity.type
_entity.pdbx_description
1 polymer ?
#
loop_
_entity_poly.entity_id
_entity_poly.type
_entity_poly.pdbx_seq_one_letter_code
_entity_poly.pdbx_strand_id
1 'polypeptide(L)'
;FATDNFAAWPLFLPILLIFSSFIGGCAGSTGGGMKVVRVFLLYLQGVRELNRLVHPRAIYSIKLGRKALPDKVVEAVWGFFSAYALVFVIIMIALLGTGMDNITAFSATA
;
A
#
# COMPACT_ATOMS: atom_id res chain seq x y z
N PHE A 1 0.53 -10.38 -16.42
CA PHE A 1 0.11 -10.73 -17.78
C PHE A 1 0.05 -9.44 -18.59
N ALA A 2 0.58 -9.44 -19.80
CA ALA A 2 0.64 -8.26 -20.66
C ALA A 2 0.20 -8.67 -22.07
N THR A 3 -0.75 -7.95 -22.65
CA THR A 3 -1.28 -8.21 -24.00
C THR A 3 -0.91 -7.14 -25.01
N ASP A 4 -0.39 -6.00 -24.55
CA ASP A 4 -0.09 -4.84 -25.37
C ASP A 4 1.20 -4.15 -24.90
N ASN A 5 1.76 -3.31 -25.75
CA ASN A 5 2.94 -2.50 -25.44
C ASN A 5 2.54 -1.22 -24.69
N PHE A 6 2.59 -1.29 -23.36
CA PHE A 6 2.29 -0.16 -22.48
C PHE A 6 3.24 1.03 -22.63
N ALA A 7 4.40 0.89 -23.31
CA ALA A 7 5.31 2.00 -23.58
C ALA A 7 4.73 3.01 -24.60
N ALA A 8 3.75 2.59 -25.41
CA ALA A 8 3.07 3.47 -26.37
C ALA A 8 1.92 4.27 -25.72
N TRP A 9 1.52 3.92 -24.50
CA TRP A 9 0.43 4.58 -23.80
C TRP A 9 0.91 5.87 -23.13
N PRO A 10 0.02 6.82 -22.80
CA PRO A 10 0.36 7.97 -21.99
C PRO A 10 1.02 7.52 -20.67
N LEU A 11 2.16 8.14 -20.32
CA LEU A 11 3.01 7.77 -19.17
C LEU A 11 2.22 7.62 -17.84
N PHE A 12 1.11 8.36 -17.72
CA PHE A 12 0.20 8.26 -16.59
C PHE A 12 -0.32 6.83 -16.35
N LEU A 13 -0.67 6.08 -17.41
CA LEU A 13 -1.30 4.77 -17.27
C LEU A 13 -0.33 3.70 -16.73
N PRO A 14 0.89 3.51 -17.27
CA PRO A 14 1.86 2.59 -16.67
C PRO A 14 2.19 2.92 -15.23
N ILE A 15 2.36 4.21 -14.88
CA ILE A 15 2.64 4.63 -13.51
C ILE A 15 1.47 4.28 -12.58
N LEU A 16 0.24 4.56 -13.00
CA LEU A 16 -0.96 4.22 -12.24
C LEU A 16 -1.08 2.71 -12.01
N LEU A 17 -0.75 1.89 -13.02
CA LEU A 17 -0.76 0.44 -12.90
C LEU A 17 0.30 -0.06 -11.91
N ILE A 18 1.49 0.53 -11.90
CA ILE A 18 2.52 0.25 -10.89
C ILE A 18 2.00 0.62 -9.49
N PHE A 19 1.37 1.79 -9.32
CA PHE A 19 0.79 2.13 -8.02
C PHE A 19 -0.34 1.17 -7.60
N SER A 20 -1.08 0.63 -8.56
CA SER A 20 -2.11 -0.37 -8.29
C SER A 20 -1.53 -1.74 -7.89
N SER A 21 -0.30 -2.09 -8.31
CA SER A 21 0.32 -3.39 -7.98
C SER A 21 0.56 -3.57 -6.48
N PHE A 22 0.80 -2.46 -5.77
CA PHE A 22 0.90 -2.45 -4.31
C PHE A 22 -0.38 -2.93 -3.63
N ILE A 23 -1.54 -2.70 -4.26
CA ILE A 23 -2.84 -3.18 -3.81
C ILE A 23 -3.03 -4.61 -4.35
N GLY A 24 -2.58 -5.57 -3.53
CA GLY A 24 -2.67 -6.98 -3.81
C GLY A 24 -4.09 -7.52 -3.81
N GLY A 25 -4.26 -8.77 -4.24
CA GLY A 25 -5.57 -9.44 -4.30
C GLY A 25 -6.25 -9.66 -2.94
N CYS A 26 -7.41 -10.31 -2.96
CA CYS A 26 -8.18 -10.62 -1.75
C CYS A 26 -7.38 -11.46 -0.73
N ALA A 27 -7.76 -11.38 0.54
CA ALA A 27 -7.20 -12.24 1.59
C ALA A 27 -7.38 -13.72 1.22
N GLY A 28 -6.33 -14.52 1.38
CA GLY A 28 -6.33 -15.95 1.03
C GLY A 28 -6.14 -16.26 -0.47
N SER A 29 -5.99 -15.26 -1.34
CA SER A 29 -5.66 -15.45 -2.75
C SER A 29 -4.15 -15.60 -2.99
N THR A 30 -3.77 -16.14 -4.16
CA THR A 30 -2.38 -16.25 -4.66
C THR A 30 -1.78 -14.93 -5.14
N GLY A 31 -2.58 -13.84 -5.21
CA GLY A 31 -2.07 -12.53 -5.63
C GLY A 31 -0.97 -11.98 -4.71
N GLY A 32 0.03 -11.31 -5.28
CA GLY A 32 1.08 -10.61 -4.54
C GLY A 32 0.60 -9.31 -3.89
N GLY A 33 1.54 -8.48 -3.43
CA GLY A 33 1.27 -7.14 -2.90
C GLY A 33 0.64 -7.07 -1.51
N MET A 34 0.34 -5.86 -1.05
CA MET A 34 -0.41 -5.63 0.17
C MET A 34 -1.88 -5.98 -0.07
N LYS A 35 -2.34 -7.09 0.50
CA LYS A 35 -3.73 -7.56 0.36
C LYS A 35 -4.74 -6.43 0.57
N VAL A 36 -5.80 -6.39 -0.25
CA VAL A 36 -6.85 -5.36 -0.23
C VAL A 36 -7.36 -5.06 1.19
N VAL A 37 -7.54 -6.09 2.03
CA VAL A 37 -8.02 -5.93 3.40
C VAL A 37 -7.11 -5.00 4.22
N ARG A 38 -5.79 -5.08 4.05
CA ARG A 38 -4.85 -4.22 4.79
C ARG A 38 -4.92 -2.78 4.30
N VAL A 39 -4.99 -2.58 2.99
CA VAL A 39 -5.17 -1.24 2.39
C VAL A 39 -6.47 -0.60 2.86
N PHE A 40 -7.55 -1.37 2.91
CA PHE A 40 -8.84 -0.91 3.41
C PHE A 40 -8.79 -0.54 4.90
N LEU A 41 -8.10 -1.32 5.72
CA LEU A 41 -7.93 -1.01 7.14
C LEU A 41 -7.05 0.24 7.36
N LEU A 42 -6.01 0.43 6.56
CA LEU A 42 -5.19 1.66 6.59
C LEU A 42 -6.04 2.88 6.23
N TYR A 43 -6.90 2.78 5.22
CA TYR A 43 -7.82 3.85 4.85
C TYR A 43 -8.79 4.21 6.00
N LEU A 44 -9.44 3.21 6.60
CA LEU A 44 -10.34 3.44 7.75
C LEU A 44 -9.60 4.05 8.95
N GLN A 45 -8.36 3.62 9.20
CA GLN A 45 -7.52 4.19 10.25
C GLN A 45 -7.12 5.64 9.95
N GLY A 46 -6.78 5.96 8.70
CA GLY A 46 -6.51 7.34 8.28
C GLY A 46 -7.72 8.24 8.51
N VAL A 47 -8.92 7.80 8.10
CA VAL A 47 -10.17 8.54 8.32
C VAL A 47 -10.47 8.68 9.82
N ARG A 48 -10.25 7.64 10.63
CA ARG A 48 -10.39 7.69 12.10
C ARG A 48 -9.48 8.76 12.70
N GLU A 49 -8.22 8.81 12.29
CA GLU A 49 -7.25 9.76 12.84
C GLU A 49 -7.57 11.20 12.40
N LEU A 50 -7.96 11.41 11.13
CA LEU A 50 -8.45 12.71 10.64
C LEU A 50 -9.66 13.20 11.44
N ASN A 51 -10.65 12.33 11.70
CA ASN A 51 -11.82 12.69 12.49
C ASN A 51 -11.47 12.98 13.95
N ARG A 52 -10.48 12.28 14.50
CA ARG A 52 -9.99 12.52 15.87
C ARG A 52 -9.28 13.86 16.01
N LEU A 53 -8.62 14.35 14.96
CA LEU A 53 -8.06 15.71 14.93
C LEU A 53 -9.16 16.77 15.03
N VAL A 54 -10.32 16.55 14.41
CA VAL A 54 -11.46 17.48 14.48
C VAL A 54 -12.22 17.33 15.81
N HIS A 55 -12.44 16.10 16.27
CA HIS A 55 -13.21 15.78 17.48
C HIS A 55 -12.38 14.90 18.45
N PRO A 56 -11.49 15.50 19.27
CA PRO A 56 -10.53 14.75 20.09
C PRO A 56 -11.15 13.90 21.20
N ARG A 57 -12.40 14.19 21.60
CA ARG A 57 -13.14 13.44 22.63
C ARG A 57 -14.01 12.31 22.07
N ALA A 58 -14.12 12.18 20.75
CA ALA A 58 -14.94 11.15 20.13
C ALA A 58 -14.20 9.80 20.11
N ILE A 59 -14.88 8.73 20.53
CA ILE A 59 -14.37 7.36 20.49
C ILE A 59 -14.81 6.72 19.17
N TYR A 60 -13.90 6.68 18.21
CA TYR A 60 -14.10 5.99 16.94
C TYR A 60 -13.59 4.55 17.05
N SER A 61 -14.36 3.58 16.54
CA SER A 61 -13.95 2.18 16.42
C SER A 61 -13.89 1.77 14.95
N ILE A 62 -12.84 1.07 14.56
CA ILE A 62 -12.74 0.50 13.21
C ILE A 62 -13.54 -0.79 13.18
N LYS A 63 -14.46 -0.89 12.21
CA LYS A 63 -15.29 -2.06 12.01
C LYS A 63 -14.97 -2.72 10.68
N LEU A 64 -14.85 -4.04 10.69
CA LEU A 64 -14.79 -4.85 9.47
C LEU A 64 -16.06 -5.70 9.43
N GLY A 65 -16.95 -5.38 8.49
CA GLY A 65 -18.32 -5.92 8.49
C GLY A 65 -19.08 -5.51 9.76
N ARG A 66 -19.54 -6.50 10.53
CA ARG A 66 -20.32 -6.26 11.77
C ARG A 66 -19.50 -6.28 13.05
N LYS A 67 -18.20 -6.58 12.98
CA LYS A 67 -17.33 -6.72 14.16
C LYS A 67 -16.35 -5.55 14.25
N ALA A 68 -16.21 -4.99 15.46
CA ALA A 68 -15.13 -4.06 15.76
C ALA A 68 -13.81 -4.82 15.82
N LEU A 69 -12.77 -4.28 15.19
CA LEU A 69 -11.43 -4.86 15.23
C LEU A 69 -10.71 -4.43 16.51
N PRO A 70 -9.97 -5.34 17.17
CA PRO A 70 -9.08 -4.98 18.27
C PRO A 70 -8.00 -4.01 17.80
N ASP A 71 -7.65 -3.02 18.62
CA ASP A 71 -6.63 -2.02 18.26
C ASP A 71 -5.27 -2.67 17.95
N LYS A 72 -4.92 -3.79 18.62
CA LYS A 72 -3.70 -4.58 18.31
C LYS A 72 -3.60 -5.00 16.84
N VAL A 73 -4.73 -5.33 16.20
CA VAL A 73 -4.74 -5.73 14.77
C VAL A 73 -4.45 -4.52 13.89
N VAL A 74 -5.00 -3.36 14.25
CA VAL A 74 -4.81 -2.10 13.53
C VAL A 74 -3.35 -1.64 13.64
N GLU A 75 -2.76 -1.72 14.83
CA GLU A 75 -1.34 -1.46 15.06
C GLU A 75 -0.44 -2.40 14.24
N ALA A 76 -0.77 -3.70 14.19
CA ALA A 76 -0.03 -4.66 13.38
C ALA A 76 -0.10 -4.35 11.88
N VAL A 77 -1.23 -3.85 11.38
CA VAL A 77 -1.37 -3.41 9.97
C VAL A 77 -0.47 -2.20 9.69
N TRP A 78 -0.40 -1.24 10.61
CA TRP A 78 0.52 -0.10 10.51
C TRP A 78 1.98 -0.53 10.55
N GLY A 79 2.35 -1.41 11.48
CA GLY A 79 3.70 -1.97 11.56
C GLY A 79 4.10 -2.70 10.28
N PHE A 80 3.17 -3.45 9.68
CA PHE A 80 3.39 -4.09 8.38
C PHE A 80 3.58 -3.07 7.25
N PHE A 81 2.76 -2.02 7.19
CA PHE A 81 2.90 -0.97 6.18
C PHE A 81 4.26 -0.26 6.28
N SER A 82 4.67 0.11 7.49
CA SER A 82 5.97 0.74 7.74
C SER A 82 7.13 -0.18 7.35
N ALA A 83 7.07 -1.46 7.71
CA ALA A 83 8.10 -2.44 7.31
C ALA A 83 8.15 -2.63 5.78
N TYR A 84 6.99 -2.71 5.13
CA TYR A 84 6.88 -2.83 3.68
C TYR A 84 7.51 -1.62 2.96
N ALA A 85 7.18 -0.40 3.40
CA ALA A 85 7.76 0.83 2.87
C ALA A 85 9.27 0.92 3.11
N LEU A 86 9.75 0.49 4.29
CA LEU A 86 11.17 0.48 4.61
C LEU A 86 11.95 -0.49 3.72
N VAL A 87 11.44 -1.71 3.51
CA VAL A 87 12.06 -2.68 2.60
C VAL A 87 12.08 -2.15 1.17
N PHE A 88 10.99 -1.53 0.72
CA PHE A 88 10.91 -0.91 -0.60
C PHE A 88 11.99 0.15 -0.79
N VAL A 89 12.14 1.09 0.16
CA VAL A 89 13.16 2.15 0.08
C VAL A 89 14.58 1.58 0.10
N ILE A 90 14.86 0.57 0.94
CA ILE A 90 16.18 -0.05 1.00
C ILE A 90 16.55 -0.70 -0.33
N ILE A 91 15.62 -1.47 -0.93
CA ILE A 91 15.86 -2.13 -2.21
C ILE A 91 16.03 -1.08 -3.32
N MET A 92 15.19 -0.04 -3.35
CA MET A 92 15.29 1.04 -4.32
C MET A 92 16.65 1.74 -4.25
N ILE A 93 17.13 2.10 -3.04
CA ILE A 93 18.44 2.72 -2.85
C ILE A 93 19.57 1.77 -3.25
N ALA A 94 19.46 0.48 -2.93
CA ALA A 94 20.45 -0.52 -3.35
C ALA A 94 20.55 -0.61 -4.88
N LEU A 95 19.41 -0.56 -5.59
CA LEU A 95 19.36 -0.53 -7.05
C LEU A 95 19.90 0.78 -7.64
N LEU A 96 19.63 1.93 -7.02
CA LEU A 96 20.28 3.19 -7.42
C LEU A 96 21.81 3.11 -7.27
N GLY A 97 22.28 2.42 -6.22
CA GLY A 97 23.71 2.17 -5.99
C GLY A 97 24.39 1.33 -7.07
N THR A 98 23.65 0.58 -7.90
CA THR A 98 24.20 -0.16 -9.06
C THR A 98 24.39 0.72 -10.30
N GLY A 99 23.97 1.99 -10.25
CA GLY A 99 24.03 2.93 -11.37
C GLY A 99 22.76 2.96 -12.22
N MET A 100 21.68 2.32 -11.78
CA MET A 100 20.37 2.43 -12.43
C MET A 100 19.75 3.82 -12.24
N ASP A 101 18.98 4.27 -13.23
CA ASP A 101 18.22 5.51 -13.13
C ASP A 101 16.99 5.35 -12.21
N ASN A 102 16.46 6.49 -11.75
CA ASN A 102 15.36 6.53 -10.77
C ASN A 102 14.09 5.82 -11.23
N ILE A 103 13.73 5.94 -12.51
CA ILE A 103 12.48 5.37 -13.03
C ILE A 103 12.61 3.85 -13.12
N THR A 104 13.75 3.37 -13.62
CA THR A 104 14.04 1.94 -13.69
C THR A 104 14.15 1.32 -12.30
N ALA A 105 14.86 1.96 -11.36
CA ALA A 105 14.98 1.47 -9.98
C ALA A 105 13.63 1.39 -9.25
N PHE A 106 12.78 2.41 -9.44
CA PHE A 106 11.43 2.40 -8.86
C PHE A 106 10.57 1.26 -9.44
N SER A 107 10.52 1.15 -10.77
CA SER A 107 9.71 0.13 -11.45
C SER A 107 10.20 -1.30 -11.22
N ALA A 108 11.49 -1.51 -10.96
CA ALA A 108 12.07 -2.81 -10.63
C ALA A 108 11.80 -3.26 -9.19
N THR A 109 11.56 -2.30 -8.27
CA THR A 109 11.28 -2.59 -6.86
C THR A 109 9.80 -2.82 -6.59
N ALA A 110 8.93 -2.19 -7.38
CA ALA A 110 7.46 -2.22 -7.27
C ALA A 110 6.83 -3.49 -7.85
#